data_AF-A0A931VWX8-F1
#
_entry.id   AF-A0A931VWX8-F1
#
_cell.length_a   1.000
_cell.length_b   1.000
_cell.length_c   1.000
_cell.angle_alpha   90.00
_cell.angle_beta   90.00
_cell.angle_gamma   90.00
#
_symmetry.space_group_name_H-M   'P 1'
#
loop_
_entity.id
_entity.type
_entity.pdbx_description
1 polymer ?
#
loop_
_entity_poly.entity_id
_entity_poly.type
_entity_poly.pdbx_seq_one_letter_code
_entity_poly.pdbx_strand_id
1 'polypeptide(L)'
;MGQALYRKYRSKSFDEVIGQDPITSTLRNAIDSGRISHAYLLSGPRGVGKTSVARILAHEVNDLPYTDESIHLDIIEIDAASNRRIDEIRDIRQKVHIAPTSAKYKVYIIDEVHMLTKEAFNALLKTLEEPPAHCIFILATTEPHKLPETIISRTQRFNFKPIAQNEAVAELKKIAKTEKIDIEPAALELLASYSEGSFRDSLSMLDQLSGAGGTVSEDSARQLLGLPPSDSISKLIEFIERGDFKAVVNLLTQLKEAGNNPIMVSAQLGRMLRSQMLVPGTPSPKWSSVLLKNLLDVSSAKHPYELLEVTLLQSAFDNSSQMPGTIAKPAATIKNPSPAPVEEPDHETRSTPISRQKSTGLSMDIWPEAQEVIKKRAASIYTALRLAQPEIEGNTVTLTFQFPLHKNKVEQARHIQLISDVLGELSGKKVEVKCTLSKKFKKQSKTHVPTPSLVAEPKSSELTTISNIFGSAEVLES
;
A
#
# COMPACT_ATOMS: atom_id res chain seq x y z
N MET A 1 15.45 33.59 -4.05
CA MET A 1 15.37 32.34 -3.27
C MET A 1 16.49 31.43 -3.75
N GLY A 2 17.29 30.86 -2.83
CA GLY A 2 18.35 29.92 -3.20
C GLY A 2 17.77 28.65 -3.84
N GLN A 3 18.53 28.02 -4.73
CA GLN A 3 18.18 26.71 -5.30
C GLN A 3 18.28 25.64 -4.20
N ALA A 4 17.27 24.77 -4.09
CA ALA A 4 17.27 23.69 -3.10
C ALA A 4 18.50 22.78 -3.22
N LEU A 5 19.06 22.32 -2.10
CA LEU A 5 20.34 21.58 -2.07
C LEU A 5 20.31 20.33 -2.94
N TYR A 6 19.21 19.56 -2.91
CA TYR A 6 19.07 18.34 -3.71
C TYR A 6 19.09 18.59 -5.23
N ARG A 7 18.81 19.82 -5.68
CA ARG A 7 18.96 20.22 -7.09
C ARG A 7 20.36 20.71 -7.38
N LYS A 8 20.94 21.52 -6.49
CA LYS A 8 22.28 22.10 -6.63
C LYS A 8 23.37 21.01 -6.65
N TYR A 9 23.22 19.99 -5.80
CA TYR A 9 24.15 18.86 -5.67
C TYR A 9 23.68 17.61 -6.40
N ARG A 10 22.87 17.75 -7.45
CA ARG A 10 22.55 16.63 -8.33
C ARG A 10 23.81 16.24 -9.10
N SER A 11 24.22 14.97 -9.02
CA SER A 11 25.38 14.44 -9.74
C SER A 11 25.33 14.76 -11.23
N LYS A 12 26.44 15.28 -11.76
CA LYS A 12 26.60 15.68 -13.18
C LYS A 12 27.47 14.71 -13.98
N SER A 13 28.18 13.82 -13.30
CA SER A 13 29.04 12.80 -13.89
C SER A 13 28.90 11.49 -13.13
N PHE A 14 29.34 10.39 -13.75
CA PHE A 14 29.32 9.08 -13.09
C PHE A 14 30.19 9.03 -11.81
N ASP A 15 31.20 9.89 -11.69
CA ASP A 15 32.10 9.96 -10.51
C ASP A 15 31.47 10.68 -9.32
N GLU A 16 30.43 11.47 -9.55
CA GLU A 16 29.69 12.17 -8.50
C GLU A 16 28.51 11.34 -7.94
N VAL A 17 28.29 10.13 -8.45
CA VAL A 17 27.19 9.25 -8.00
C VAL A 17 27.64 8.44 -6.80
N ILE A 18 26.92 8.56 -5.69
CA ILE A 18 27.32 7.97 -4.41
C ILE A 18 26.70 6.59 -4.24
N GLY A 19 27.52 5.62 -3.81
CA GLY A 19 27.08 4.27 -3.40
C GLY A 19 26.64 3.36 -4.54
N GLN A 20 26.92 3.72 -5.80
CA GLN A 20 26.52 2.96 -6.99
C GLN A 20 27.70 2.60 -7.91
N ASP A 21 28.92 2.50 -7.37
CA ASP A 21 30.15 2.26 -8.16
C ASP A 21 30.07 1.08 -9.14
N PRO A 22 29.46 -0.08 -8.79
CA PRO A 22 29.35 -1.18 -9.74
C PRO A 22 28.46 -0.84 -10.96
N ILE A 23 27.44 0.00 -10.77
CA ILE A 23 26.52 0.41 -11.84
C ILE A 23 27.21 1.43 -12.73
N THR A 24 27.80 2.47 -12.14
CA THR A 24 28.44 3.55 -12.89
C THR A 24 29.67 3.06 -13.67
N SER A 25 30.49 2.19 -13.08
CA SER A 25 31.61 1.55 -13.77
C SER A 25 31.16 0.68 -14.95
N THR A 26 30.08 -0.10 -14.79
CA THR A 26 29.54 -0.93 -15.87
C THR A 26 29.02 -0.09 -17.02
N LEU A 27 28.28 0.99 -16.72
CA LEU A 27 27.77 1.92 -17.74
C LEU A 27 28.92 2.63 -18.47
N ARG A 28 29.92 3.12 -17.75
CA ARG A 28 31.12 3.73 -18.34
C ARG A 28 31.83 2.77 -19.30
N ASN A 29 32.12 1.55 -18.86
CA ASN A 29 32.76 0.54 -19.70
C ASN A 29 31.93 0.19 -20.96
N ALA A 30 30.60 0.21 -20.86
CA ALA A 30 29.73 -0.03 -22.00
C ALA A 30 29.82 1.10 -23.04
N ILE A 31 29.91 2.35 -22.59
CA ILE A 31 30.10 3.53 -23.45
C ILE A 31 31.48 3.49 -24.10
N ASP A 32 32.54 3.30 -23.31
CA ASP A 32 33.93 3.26 -23.79
C ASP A 32 34.17 2.14 -24.82
N SER A 33 33.50 1.00 -24.64
CA SER A 33 33.59 -0.13 -25.57
C SER A 33 32.58 -0.10 -26.72
N GLY A 34 31.76 0.95 -26.82
CA GLY A 34 30.71 1.10 -27.84
C GLY A 34 29.59 0.05 -27.76
N ARG A 35 29.47 -0.68 -26.64
CA ARG A 35 28.47 -1.74 -26.42
C ARG A 35 27.24 -1.19 -25.72
N ILE A 36 26.62 -0.19 -26.34
CA ILE A 36 25.44 0.50 -25.81
C ILE A 36 24.19 -0.34 -26.10
N SER A 37 23.40 -0.64 -25.08
CA SER A 37 22.08 -1.27 -25.22
C SER A 37 21.04 -0.27 -25.74
N HIS A 38 20.06 -0.76 -26.51
CA HIS A 38 18.91 0.03 -26.93
C HIS A 38 17.94 0.33 -25.78
N ALA A 39 18.00 -0.42 -24.67
CA ALA A 39 17.11 -0.22 -23.53
C ALA A 39 17.75 -0.58 -22.19
N TYR A 40 17.55 0.30 -21.21
CA TYR A 40 18.03 0.20 -19.83
C TYR A 40 16.86 0.29 -18.85
N LEU A 41 16.90 -0.52 -17.79
CA LEU A 41 15.97 -0.43 -16.67
C LEU A 41 16.73 -0.17 -15.38
N LEU A 42 16.57 1.04 -14.86
CA LEU A 42 17.10 1.49 -13.58
C LEU A 42 16.03 1.27 -12.49
N SER A 43 16.24 0.32 -11.60
CA SER A 43 15.28 0.00 -10.55
C SER A 43 15.88 0.15 -9.16
N GLY A 44 15.06 0.51 -8.17
CA GLY A 44 15.50 0.63 -6.78
C GLY A 44 14.76 1.72 -6.00
N PRO A 45 15.03 1.87 -4.70
CA PRO A 45 14.32 2.82 -3.83
C PRO A 45 14.35 4.26 -4.35
N ARG A 46 13.44 5.11 -3.87
CA ARG A 46 13.45 6.54 -4.25
C ARG A 46 14.73 7.22 -3.72
N GLY A 47 15.18 8.26 -4.43
CA GLY A 47 16.28 9.12 -3.95
C GLY A 47 17.69 8.53 -3.96
N VAL A 48 17.89 7.33 -4.54
CA VAL A 48 19.21 6.67 -4.70
C VAL A 48 19.97 7.04 -5.98
N GLY A 49 19.48 7.99 -6.78
CA GLY A 49 20.17 8.50 -7.96
C GLY A 49 19.75 7.93 -9.33
N LYS A 50 18.66 7.17 -9.42
CA LYS A 50 18.18 6.57 -10.71
C LYS A 50 18.04 7.61 -11.83
N THR A 51 17.25 8.65 -11.62
CA THR A 51 17.00 9.71 -12.63
C THR A 51 18.28 10.49 -12.95
N SER A 52 19.15 10.71 -11.95
CA SER A 52 20.45 11.37 -12.17
C SER A 52 21.33 10.53 -13.11
N VAL A 53 21.47 9.22 -12.83
CA VAL A 53 22.23 8.30 -13.68
C VAL A 53 21.62 8.18 -15.07
N ALA A 54 20.29 8.19 -15.19
CA ALA A 54 19.62 8.20 -16.50
C ALA A 54 20.02 9.42 -17.34
N ARG A 55 20.03 10.61 -16.73
CA ARG A 55 20.42 11.85 -17.41
C ARG A 55 21.90 11.86 -17.76
N ILE A 56 22.78 11.45 -16.84
CA ILE A 56 24.22 11.34 -17.12
C ILE A 56 24.43 10.39 -18.31
N LEU A 57 23.83 9.20 -18.28
CA LEU A 57 23.93 8.23 -19.38
C LEU A 57 23.46 8.81 -20.71
N ALA A 58 22.34 9.54 -20.75
CA ALA A 58 21.81 10.15 -21.96
C ALA A 58 22.73 11.20 -22.60
N HIS A 59 23.51 11.91 -21.77
CA HIS A 59 24.47 12.91 -22.23
C HIS A 59 25.77 12.24 -22.67
N GLU A 60 26.30 11.30 -21.88
CA GLU A 60 27.55 10.58 -22.17
C GLU A 60 27.45 9.74 -23.45
N VAL A 61 26.34 9.04 -23.72
CA VAL A 61 26.18 8.26 -24.97
C VAL A 61 26.15 9.13 -26.24
N ASN A 62 25.88 10.43 -26.06
CA ASN A 62 25.78 11.41 -27.13
C ASN A 62 26.99 12.36 -27.18
N ASP A 63 27.99 12.16 -26.31
CA ASP A 63 29.14 13.07 -26.17
C ASP A 63 28.71 14.54 -25.91
N LEU A 64 27.59 14.72 -25.20
CA LEU A 64 27.03 16.04 -24.88
C LEU A 64 27.41 16.47 -23.46
N PRO A 65 27.69 17.77 -23.22
CA PRO A 65 27.92 18.26 -21.87
C PRO A 65 26.62 18.23 -21.05
N TYR A 66 26.66 17.68 -19.84
CA TYR A 66 25.54 17.75 -18.91
C TYR A 66 25.65 19.00 -18.01
N THR A 67 24.75 19.96 -18.22
CA THR A 67 24.64 21.17 -17.40
C THR A 67 23.19 21.36 -16.94
N ASP A 68 22.94 22.16 -15.91
CA ASP A 68 21.58 22.34 -15.38
C ASP A 68 20.62 23.01 -16.39
N GLU A 69 21.15 23.59 -17.46
CA GLU A 69 20.42 24.26 -18.55
C GLU A 69 20.33 23.41 -19.83
N SER A 70 20.97 22.23 -19.89
CA SER A 70 21.05 21.41 -21.11
C SER A 70 19.76 20.61 -21.36
N ILE A 71 18.73 21.28 -21.87
CA ILE A 71 17.58 20.60 -22.49
C ILE A 71 17.94 20.38 -23.96
N HIS A 72 18.38 19.17 -24.31
CA HIS A 72 18.67 18.80 -25.68
C HIS A 72 17.42 18.22 -26.36
N LEU A 73 17.11 18.63 -27.59
CA LEU A 73 15.89 18.20 -28.31
C LEU A 73 15.81 16.69 -28.52
N ASP A 74 16.96 16.03 -28.65
CA ASP A 74 17.06 14.57 -28.80
C ASP A 74 17.10 13.79 -27.46
N ILE A 75 17.03 14.48 -26.31
CA ILE A 75 16.89 13.86 -24.99
C ILE A 75 15.50 14.19 -24.46
N ILE A 76 14.59 13.23 -24.51
CA ILE A 76 13.19 13.39 -24.15
C ILE A 76 12.97 12.75 -22.78
N GLU A 77 12.69 13.57 -21.77
CA GLU A 77 12.36 13.11 -20.42
C GLU A 77 10.85 13.17 -20.19
N ILE A 78 10.27 12.06 -19.73
CA ILE A 78 8.85 11.91 -19.43
C ILE A 78 8.72 11.34 -18.03
N ASP A 79 8.04 12.07 -17.16
CA ASP A 79 7.61 11.55 -15.86
C ASP A 79 6.23 10.88 -16.00
N ALA A 80 6.20 9.56 -15.97
CA ALA A 80 4.97 8.80 -16.11
C ALA A 80 3.97 9.05 -14.97
N ALA A 81 4.39 9.59 -13.83
CA ALA A 81 3.48 9.91 -12.75
C ALA A 81 2.62 11.15 -13.06
N SER A 82 3.16 12.14 -13.76
CA SER A 82 2.49 13.39 -14.15
C SER A 82 1.88 13.34 -15.56
N ASN A 83 2.50 12.58 -16.46
CA ASN A 83 2.13 12.44 -17.87
C ASN A 83 1.43 11.11 -18.16
N ARG A 84 0.34 10.82 -17.44
CA ARG A 84 -0.40 9.54 -17.54
C ARG A 84 -1.27 9.41 -18.79
N ARG A 85 -1.38 10.45 -19.62
CA ARG A 85 -2.31 10.47 -20.75
C ARG A 85 -1.81 9.53 -21.85
N ILE A 86 -2.73 8.71 -22.36
CA ILE A 86 -2.45 7.72 -23.42
C ILE A 86 -1.88 8.39 -24.68
N ASP A 87 -2.26 9.64 -24.93
CA ASP A 87 -1.87 10.39 -26.12
C ASP A 87 -0.37 10.70 -26.16
N GLU A 88 0.25 11.04 -25.02
CA GLU A 88 1.68 11.35 -24.97
C GLU A 88 2.55 10.13 -25.32
N ILE A 89 2.15 8.92 -24.88
CA ILE A 89 2.87 7.70 -25.23
C ILE A 89 2.63 7.29 -26.69
N ARG A 90 1.45 7.58 -27.23
CA ARG A 90 1.19 7.40 -28.68
C ARG A 90 2.04 8.33 -29.52
N ASP A 91 2.21 9.58 -29.07
CA ASP A 91 3.06 10.56 -29.73
C ASP A 91 4.53 10.14 -29.69
N ILE A 92 5.00 9.56 -28.57
CA ILE A 92 6.34 8.96 -28.50
C ILE A 92 6.48 7.89 -29.57
N ARG A 93 5.52 6.97 -29.69
CA ARG A 93 5.58 5.88 -30.69
C ARG A 93 5.73 6.41 -32.11
N GLN A 94 5.02 7.49 -32.45
CA GLN A 94 5.14 8.11 -33.77
C GLN A 94 6.51 8.78 -33.94
N LYS A 95 6.99 9.50 -32.93
CA LYS A 95 8.25 10.25 -32.96
C LYS A 95 9.50 9.39 -32.83
N VAL A 96 9.36 8.15 -32.37
CA VAL A 96 10.44 7.18 -32.13
C VAL A 96 11.15 6.76 -33.41
N HIS A 97 10.43 6.75 -34.53
CA HIS A 97 10.99 6.41 -35.83
C HIS A 97 11.66 7.60 -36.53
N ILE A 98 11.52 8.80 -35.97
CA ILE A 98 12.14 10.01 -36.49
C ILE A 98 13.58 10.06 -35.96
N ALA A 99 14.53 10.09 -36.89
CA ALA A 99 15.96 10.20 -36.61
C ALA A 99 16.28 11.39 -35.68
N PRO A 100 17.42 11.34 -34.95
CA PRO A 100 17.86 12.45 -34.12
C PRO A 100 18.12 13.70 -34.97
N THR A 101 17.97 14.88 -34.35
CA THR A 101 18.16 16.18 -35.00
C THR A 101 19.63 16.53 -35.13
N SER A 102 20.40 16.35 -34.05
CA SER A 102 21.81 16.71 -33.97
C SER A 102 22.66 15.76 -33.11
N ALA A 103 22.03 14.98 -32.23
CA ALA A 103 22.75 14.00 -31.41
C ALA A 103 22.98 12.67 -32.14
N LYS A 104 23.86 11.83 -31.60
CA LYS A 104 24.12 10.48 -32.12
C LYS A 104 22.93 9.54 -31.92
N TYR A 105 22.25 9.67 -30.78
CA TYR A 105 21.10 8.90 -30.37
C TYR A 105 19.98 9.80 -29.88
N LYS A 106 18.75 9.40 -30.17
CA LYS A 106 17.54 9.94 -29.57
C LYS A 106 17.23 9.13 -28.31
N VAL A 107 17.34 9.78 -27.16
CA VAL A 107 17.24 9.11 -25.86
C VAL A 107 15.91 9.45 -25.20
N TYR A 108 15.17 8.43 -24.80
CA TYR A 108 13.90 8.54 -24.08
C TYR A 108 14.10 8.11 -22.64
N ILE A 109 14.04 9.06 -21.71
CA ILE A 109 14.06 8.81 -20.26
C ILE A 109 12.61 8.77 -19.79
N ILE A 110 12.17 7.61 -19.27
CA ILE A 110 10.81 7.45 -18.72
C ILE A 110 10.94 7.18 -17.21
N ASP A 111 10.69 8.20 -16.40
CA ASP A 111 10.72 8.10 -14.94
C ASP A 111 9.38 7.58 -14.39
N GLU A 112 9.45 6.89 -13.26
CA GLU A 112 8.36 6.14 -12.63
C GLU A 112 7.54 5.30 -13.63
N VAL A 113 8.22 4.58 -14.53
CA VAL A 113 7.61 3.83 -15.66
C VAL A 113 6.49 2.88 -15.24
N HIS A 114 6.46 2.41 -13.99
CA HIS A 114 5.40 1.57 -13.44
C HIS A 114 4.03 2.26 -13.36
N MET A 115 4.00 3.60 -13.49
CA MET A 115 2.78 4.41 -13.51
C MET A 115 2.11 4.46 -14.89
N LEU A 116 2.74 3.92 -15.94
CA LEU A 116 2.16 3.85 -17.27
C LEU A 116 0.92 2.94 -17.31
N THR A 117 -0.03 3.30 -18.19
CA THR A 117 -1.19 2.43 -18.47
C THR A 117 -0.77 1.19 -19.26
N LYS A 118 -1.63 0.16 -19.27
CA LYS A 118 -1.37 -1.07 -20.03
C LYS A 118 -1.25 -0.80 -21.52
N GLU A 119 -2.04 0.13 -22.05
CA GLU A 119 -2.03 0.55 -23.44
C GLU A 119 -0.69 1.21 -23.80
N ALA A 120 -0.16 2.05 -22.90
CA ALA A 120 1.15 2.67 -23.04
C ALA A 120 2.28 1.62 -23.05
N PHE A 121 2.24 0.63 -22.15
CA PHE A 121 3.21 -0.48 -22.17
C PHE A 121 3.17 -1.27 -23.48
N ASN A 122 1.97 -1.60 -23.97
CA ASN A 122 1.82 -2.33 -25.24
C ASN A 122 2.32 -1.51 -26.44
N ALA A 123 2.21 -0.18 -26.39
CA ALA A 123 2.76 0.69 -27.41
C ALA A 123 4.30 0.68 -27.40
N LEU A 124 4.92 0.67 -26.22
CA LEU A 124 6.38 0.58 -26.06
C LEU A 124 6.94 -0.80 -26.44
N LEU A 125 6.19 -1.88 -26.22
CA LEU A 125 6.65 -3.26 -26.50
C LEU A 125 7.10 -3.45 -27.94
N LYS A 126 6.34 -2.94 -28.91
CA LYS A 126 6.72 -3.05 -30.33
C LYS A 126 8.06 -2.39 -30.62
N THR A 127 8.31 -1.22 -30.03
CA THR A 127 9.56 -0.49 -30.20
C THR A 127 10.72 -1.13 -29.43
N LEU A 128 10.47 -1.74 -28.27
CA LEU A 128 11.50 -2.48 -27.54
C LEU A 128 11.84 -3.84 -28.19
N GLU A 129 10.91 -4.42 -28.95
CA GLU A 129 11.13 -5.63 -29.74
C GLU A 129 11.95 -5.35 -31.01
N GLU A 130 11.62 -4.27 -31.71
CA GLU A 130 12.27 -3.86 -32.96
C GLU A 130 12.76 -2.40 -32.84
N PRO A 131 13.79 -2.13 -32.02
CA PRO A 131 14.24 -0.77 -31.76
C PRO A 131 14.93 -0.16 -32.98
N PRO A 132 14.61 1.09 -33.35
CA PRO A 132 15.43 1.84 -34.31
C PRO A 132 16.87 1.96 -33.80
N ALA A 133 17.86 1.79 -34.67
CA ALA A 133 19.29 1.79 -34.30
C ALA A 133 19.77 3.09 -33.63
N HIS A 134 19.04 4.20 -33.85
CA HIS A 134 19.33 5.52 -33.28
C HIS A 134 18.57 5.81 -31.99
N CYS A 135 17.76 4.87 -31.47
CA CYS A 135 16.89 5.09 -30.32
C CYS A 135 17.41 4.35 -29.09
N ILE A 136 17.46 5.05 -27.95
CA ILE A 136 17.80 4.47 -26.64
C ILE A 136 16.69 4.77 -25.65
N PHE A 137 16.23 3.75 -24.92
CA PHE A 137 15.28 3.89 -23.82
C PHE A 137 15.99 3.74 -22.47
N ILE A 138 15.70 4.64 -21.54
CA ILE A 138 16.12 4.55 -20.15
C ILE A 138 14.87 4.62 -19.27
N LEU A 139 14.49 3.48 -18.72
CA LEU A 139 13.31 3.33 -17.87
C LEU A 139 13.76 3.39 -16.41
N ALA A 140 13.13 4.23 -15.59
CA ALA A 140 13.38 4.29 -14.16
C ALA A 140 12.14 3.92 -13.35
N THR A 141 12.28 3.11 -12.31
CA THR A 141 11.16 2.71 -11.45
C THR A 141 11.55 2.44 -10.01
N THR A 142 10.66 2.78 -9.08
CA THR A 142 10.74 2.34 -7.68
C THR A 142 10.09 0.97 -7.43
N GLU A 143 9.23 0.51 -8.34
CA GLU A 143 8.43 -0.70 -8.17
C GLU A 143 8.59 -1.65 -9.37
N PRO A 144 9.72 -2.37 -9.49
CA PRO A 144 9.98 -3.25 -10.64
C PRO A 144 8.98 -4.40 -10.76
N HIS A 145 8.38 -4.84 -9.65
CA HIS A 145 7.39 -5.92 -9.60
C HIS A 145 6.05 -5.55 -10.26
N LYS A 146 5.77 -4.25 -10.49
CA LYS A 146 4.59 -3.78 -11.21
C LYS A 146 4.78 -3.80 -12.74
N LEU A 147 6.01 -4.00 -13.21
CA LEU A 147 6.30 -4.01 -14.65
C LEU A 147 5.97 -5.37 -15.27
N PRO A 148 5.42 -5.40 -16.50
CA PRO A 148 5.25 -6.64 -17.24
C PRO A 148 6.61 -7.30 -17.52
N GLU A 149 6.71 -8.62 -17.32
CA GLU A 149 7.95 -9.39 -17.57
C GLU A 149 8.48 -9.19 -19.00
N THR A 150 7.58 -8.97 -19.96
CA THR A 150 7.89 -8.68 -21.37
C THR A 150 8.72 -7.40 -21.58
N ILE A 151 8.58 -6.40 -20.72
CA ILE A 151 9.44 -5.20 -20.73
C ILE A 151 10.77 -5.53 -20.06
N ILE A 152 10.71 -6.21 -18.92
CA ILE A 152 11.89 -6.44 -18.11
C ILE A 152 12.86 -7.43 -18.79
N SER A 153 12.39 -8.31 -19.66
CA SER A 153 13.23 -9.24 -20.45
C SER A 153 13.97 -8.57 -21.62
N ARG A 154 13.52 -7.38 -22.04
CA ARG A 154 14.08 -6.63 -23.19
C ARG A 154 14.95 -5.45 -22.76
N THR A 155 15.21 -5.33 -21.47
CA THR A 155 16.00 -4.23 -20.90
C THR A 155 17.22 -4.77 -20.18
N GLN A 156 18.33 -4.04 -20.27
CA GLN A 156 19.46 -4.28 -19.40
C GLN A 156 19.15 -3.71 -18.01
N ARG A 157 19.10 -4.58 -17.00
CA ARG A 157 18.64 -4.20 -15.66
C ARG A 157 19.79 -3.76 -14.77
N PHE A 158 19.60 -2.64 -14.09
CA PHE A 158 20.49 -2.11 -13.06
C PHE A 158 19.70 -1.88 -11.78
N ASN A 159 20.08 -2.58 -10.71
CA ASN A 159 19.41 -2.54 -9.42
C ASN A 159 20.20 -1.65 -8.45
N PHE A 160 19.70 -0.46 -8.23
CA PHE A 160 20.25 0.51 -7.30
C PHE A 160 19.98 0.09 -5.87
N LYS A 161 20.99 0.26 -5.01
CA LYS A 161 20.90 -0.07 -3.59
C LYS A 161 20.70 1.19 -2.76
N PRO A 162 20.06 1.09 -1.58
CA PRO A 162 20.12 2.16 -0.59
C PRO A 162 21.57 2.57 -0.33
N ILE A 163 21.82 3.87 -0.20
CA ILE A 163 23.16 4.39 0.08
C ILE A 163 23.54 4.02 1.52
N ALA A 164 24.78 3.59 1.71
CA ALA A 164 25.28 3.24 3.04
C ALA A 164 25.29 4.47 3.95
N GLN A 165 24.91 4.30 5.21
CA GLN A 165 24.82 5.41 6.16
C GLN A 165 26.13 6.20 6.27
N ASN A 166 27.28 5.52 6.31
CA ASN A 166 28.59 6.16 6.40
C ASN A 166 28.91 7.03 5.18
N GLU A 167 28.53 6.58 3.99
CA GLU A 167 28.71 7.34 2.74
C GLU A 167 27.81 8.57 2.72
N ALA A 168 26.55 8.41 3.12
CA ALA A 168 25.61 9.52 3.24
C ALA A 168 26.10 10.58 4.24
N VAL A 169 26.56 10.17 5.43
CA VAL A 169 27.13 11.09 6.43
C VAL A 169 28.36 11.81 5.89
N ALA A 170 29.28 11.08 5.24
CA ALA A 170 30.49 11.67 4.67
C ALA A 170 30.15 12.74 3.62
N GLU A 171 29.17 12.48 2.76
CA GLU A 171 28.78 13.46 1.75
C GLU A 171 28.01 14.65 2.33
N LEU A 172 27.05 14.41 3.23
CA LEU A 172 26.32 15.48 3.92
C LEU A 172 27.30 16.42 4.65
N LYS A 173 28.35 15.87 5.27
CA LYS A 173 29.40 16.64 5.93
C LYS A 173 30.18 17.52 4.95
N LYS A 174 30.52 17.01 3.76
CA LYS A 174 31.19 17.81 2.72
C LYS A 174 30.29 18.96 2.27
N ILE A 175 29.02 18.68 1.99
CA ILE A 175 28.04 19.66 1.52
C ILE A 175 27.79 20.72 2.59
N ALA A 176 27.59 20.33 3.85
CA ALA A 176 27.43 21.27 4.97
C ALA A 176 28.63 22.21 5.09
N LYS A 177 29.86 21.70 4.93
CA LYS A 177 31.07 22.53 4.93
C LYS A 177 31.11 23.52 3.76
N THR A 178 30.73 23.09 2.56
CA THR A 178 30.70 23.96 1.37
C THR A 178 29.64 25.05 1.48
N GLU A 179 28.45 24.71 1.98
CA GLU A 179 27.34 25.66 2.21
C GLU A 179 27.50 26.48 3.50
N LYS A 180 28.56 26.25 4.28
CA LYS A 180 28.81 26.88 5.59
C LYS A 180 27.66 26.67 6.59
N ILE A 181 27.05 25.49 6.55
CA ILE A 181 26.04 25.04 7.51
C ILE A 181 26.78 24.49 8.73
N ASP A 182 26.56 25.11 9.89
CA ASP A 182 27.06 24.61 11.17
C ASP A 182 26.14 23.48 11.65
N ILE A 183 26.64 22.24 11.69
CA ILE A 183 25.86 21.05 12.00
C ILE A 183 26.64 20.09 12.89
N GLU A 184 25.97 19.56 13.91
CA GLU A 184 26.54 18.59 14.83
C GLU A 184 26.69 17.19 14.18
N PRO A 185 27.72 16.41 14.55
CA PRO A 185 27.88 15.04 14.06
C PRO A 185 26.67 14.14 14.32
N ALA A 186 26.04 14.26 15.50
CA ALA A 186 24.86 13.49 15.87
C ALA A 186 23.64 13.82 14.96
N ALA A 187 23.49 15.09 14.58
CA ALA A 187 22.46 15.51 13.62
C ALA A 187 22.69 14.90 12.23
N LEU A 188 23.94 14.88 11.74
CA LEU A 188 24.29 14.23 10.46
C LEU A 188 23.95 12.73 10.46
N GLU A 189 24.33 12.03 11.52
CA GLU A 189 24.04 10.60 11.69
C GLU A 189 22.53 10.33 11.72
N LEU A 190 21.78 11.19 12.43
CA LEU A 190 20.33 11.10 12.52
C LEU A 190 19.66 11.30 11.15
N LEU A 191 20.05 12.33 10.40
CA LEU A 191 19.53 12.59 9.05
C LEU A 191 19.82 11.41 8.11
N ALA A 192 21.06 10.92 8.10
CA ALA A 192 21.44 9.79 7.26
C ALA A 192 20.67 8.52 7.63
N SER A 193 20.52 8.22 8.93
CA SER A 193 19.75 7.08 9.43
C SER A 193 18.27 7.17 9.06
N TYR A 194 17.68 8.35 9.23
CA TYR A 194 16.25 8.57 9.00
C TYR A 194 15.88 8.59 7.50
N SER A 195 16.84 8.91 6.63
CA SER A 195 16.63 8.89 5.18
C SER A 195 16.53 7.48 4.56
N GLU A 196 16.83 6.42 5.32
CA GLU A 196 16.79 5.02 4.87
C GLU A 196 17.57 4.78 3.56
N GLY A 197 18.70 5.48 3.38
CA GLY A 197 19.56 5.39 2.20
C GLY A 197 19.11 6.23 1.01
N SER A 198 18.12 7.11 1.17
CA SER A 198 17.71 8.13 0.19
C SER A 198 18.54 9.39 0.36
N PHE A 199 19.49 9.62 -0.55
CA PHE A 199 20.34 10.82 -0.49
C PHE A 199 19.55 12.10 -0.78
N ARG A 200 18.57 12.03 -1.69
CA ARG A 200 17.65 13.15 -1.95
C ARG A 200 16.91 13.58 -0.69
N ASP A 201 16.40 12.63 0.08
CA ASP A 201 15.62 12.93 1.28
C ASP A 201 16.56 13.47 2.38
N SER A 202 17.78 12.93 2.52
CA SER A 202 18.82 13.47 3.40
C SER A 202 19.15 14.94 3.12
N LEU A 203 19.39 15.29 1.85
CA LEU A 203 19.68 16.68 1.44
C LEU A 203 18.49 17.61 1.65
N SER A 204 17.27 17.11 1.44
CA SER A 204 16.05 17.91 1.65
C SER A 204 15.87 18.26 3.13
N MET A 205 16.18 17.32 4.02
CA MET A 205 16.16 17.56 5.47
C MET A 205 17.27 18.53 5.92
N LEU A 206 18.48 18.38 5.38
CA LEU A 206 19.58 19.31 5.65
C LEU A 206 19.25 20.74 5.22
N ASP A 207 18.70 20.90 4.01
CA ASP A 207 18.28 22.19 3.45
C ASP A 207 17.24 22.87 4.37
N GLN A 208 16.23 22.10 4.80
CA GLN A 208 15.19 22.60 5.69
C GLN A 208 15.72 23.03 7.07
N LEU A 209 16.65 22.26 7.65
CA LEU A 209 17.29 22.63 8.93
C LEU A 209 18.19 23.84 8.79
N SER A 210 18.90 23.98 7.66
CA SER A 210 19.76 25.13 7.41
C SER A 210 18.98 26.45 7.32
N GLY A 211 17.73 26.39 6.84
CA GLY A 211 16.84 27.55 6.73
C GLY A 211 16.34 28.09 8.06
N ALA A 212 16.43 27.33 9.16
CA ALA A 212 16.00 27.77 10.49
C ALA A 212 16.97 28.76 11.15
N GLY A 213 18.22 28.82 10.68
CA GLY A 213 19.28 29.66 11.23
C GLY A 213 19.93 29.09 12.50
N GLY A 214 21.23 29.35 12.66
CA GLY A 214 22.02 28.84 13.79
C GLY A 214 22.62 27.45 13.55
N THR A 215 23.15 26.85 14.62
CA THR A 215 23.74 25.51 14.61
C THR A 215 22.64 24.46 14.53
N VAL A 216 22.74 23.55 13.56
CA VAL A 216 21.85 22.40 13.42
C VAL A 216 22.25 21.34 14.46
N SER A 217 21.51 21.31 15.57
CA SER A 217 21.70 20.31 16.64
C SER A 217 20.89 19.03 16.41
N GLU A 218 21.23 17.97 17.15
CA GLU A 218 20.43 16.73 17.14
C GLU A 218 18.96 17.01 17.53
N ASP A 219 18.72 17.87 18.52
CA ASP A 219 17.37 18.20 18.98
C ASP A 219 16.55 18.93 17.91
N SER A 220 17.15 19.90 17.20
CA SER A 220 16.50 20.57 16.07
C SER A 220 16.17 19.59 14.94
N ALA A 221 17.08 18.65 14.65
CA ALA A 221 16.83 17.59 13.68
C ALA A 221 15.68 16.66 14.13
N ARG A 222 15.64 16.23 15.40
CA ARG A 222 14.54 15.41 15.94
C ARG A 222 13.19 16.12 15.87
N GLN A 223 13.15 17.39 16.24
CA GLN A 223 11.94 18.21 16.16
C GLN A 223 11.42 18.29 14.72
N LEU A 224 12.31 18.55 13.75
CA LEU A 224 11.92 18.59 12.35
C LEU A 224 11.36 17.24 11.86
N LEU A 225 12.00 16.14 12.26
CA LEU A 225 11.60 14.80 11.87
C LEU A 225 10.35 14.29 12.64
N GLY A 226 9.85 15.05 13.61
CA GLY A 226 8.75 14.63 14.48
C GLY A 226 9.09 13.39 15.31
N LEU A 227 10.37 13.23 15.65
CA LEU A 227 10.87 12.09 16.40
C LEU A 227 10.66 12.30 17.91
N PRO A 228 10.15 11.29 18.62
CA PRO A 228 10.02 11.38 20.07
C PRO A 228 11.42 11.45 20.72
N PRO A 229 11.52 12.11 21.90
CA PRO A 229 12.75 12.11 22.69
C PRO A 229 13.17 10.68 23.03
N SER A 230 14.47 10.37 22.91
CA SER A 230 15.01 9.04 23.23
C SER A 230 14.77 8.64 24.69
N ASP A 231 14.77 9.60 25.62
CA ASP A 231 14.45 9.38 27.02
C ASP A 231 12.99 8.89 27.21
N SER A 232 12.03 9.48 26.49
CA SER A 232 10.63 9.04 26.53
C SER A 232 10.47 7.62 26.01
N ILE A 233 11.15 7.25 24.92
CA ILE A 233 11.13 5.86 24.41
C ILE A 233 11.76 4.91 25.45
N SER A 234 12.81 5.33 26.14
CA SER A 234 13.51 4.50 27.14
C SER A 234 12.63 4.25 28.37
N LYS A 235 11.97 5.30 28.85
CA LYS A 235 10.97 5.22 29.93
C LYS A 235 9.78 4.35 29.55
N LEU A 236 9.30 4.41 28.30
CA LEU A 236 8.23 3.52 27.84
C LEU A 236 8.63 2.04 27.95
N ILE A 237 9.85 1.68 27.52
CA ILE A 237 10.36 0.31 27.66
C ILE A 237 10.44 -0.10 29.13
N GLU A 238 10.98 0.77 30.00
CA GLU A 238 11.08 0.52 31.45
C GLU A 238 9.71 0.32 32.11
N PHE A 239 8.70 1.12 31.75
CA PHE A 239 7.35 0.98 32.31
C PHE A 239 6.65 -0.29 31.83
N ILE A 240 6.88 -0.71 30.57
CA ILE A 240 6.39 -1.99 30.05
C ILE A 240 7.08 -3.15 30.78
N GLU A 241 8.39 -3.03 31.03
CA GLU A 241 9.17 -4.03 31.76
C GLU A 241 8.72 -4.18 33.23
N ARG A 242 8.19 -3.12 33.83
CA ARG A 242 7.63 -3.17 35.19
C ARG A 242 6.14 -3.50 35.24
N GLY A 243 5.45 -3.53 34.10
CA GLY A 243 4.00 -3.69 34.05
C GLY A 243 3.23 -2.48 34.60
N ASP A 244 3.81 -1.28 34.60
CA ASP A 244 3.16 -0.06 35.10
C ASP A 244 2.25 0.56 34.03
N PHE A 245 1.00 0.10 33.99
CA PHE A 245 0.00 0.56 33.03
C PHE A 245 -0.26 2.06 33.10
N LYS A 246 -0.28 2.63 34.31
CA LYS A 246 -0.60 4.05 34.50
C LYS A 246 0.51 4.92 33.93
N ALA A 247 1.77 4.54 34.16
CA ALA A 247 2.91 5.25 33.63
C ALA A 247 3.00 5.15 32.09
N VAL A 248 2.70 3.98 31.51
CA VAL A 248 2.64 3.79 30.05
C VAL A 248 1.59 4.71 29.41
N VAL A 249 0.35 4.71 29.92
CA VAL A 249 -0.73 5.54 29.36
C VAL A 249 -0.40 7.02 29.50
N ASN A 250 0.03 7.47 30.68
CA ASN A 250 0.36 8.88 30.91
C ASN A 250 1.46 9.38 29.96
N LEU A 251 2.53 8.60 29.78
CA LEU A 251 3.63 8.99 28.90
C LEU A 251 3.21 8.97 27.43
N LEU A 252 2.36 8.01 27.01
CA LEU A 252 1.82 7.99 25.66
C LEU A 252 0.88 9.18 25.40
N THR A 253 0.05 9.57 26.38
CA THR A 253 -0.79 10.77 26.31
C THR A 253 0.07 12.03 26.18
N GLN A 254 1.15 12.16 26.95
CA GLN A 254 2.09 13.28 26.83
C GLN A 254 2.72 13.35 25.43
N LEU A 255 3.15 12.21 24.88
CA LEU A 255 3.69 12.16 23.51
C LEU A 255 2.64 12.58 22.46
N LYS A 256 1.39 12.17 22.66
CA LYS A 256 0.23 12.55 21.82
C LYS A 256 -0.05 14.06 21.88
N GLU A 257 -0.09 14.63 23.07
CA GLU A 257 -0.31 16.06 23.29
C GLU A 257 0.84 16.90 22.74
N ALA A 258 2.08 16.38 22.79
CA ALA A 258 3.24 16.99 22.16
C ALA A 258 3.29 16.83 20.63
N GLY A 259 2.27 16.22 20.01
CA GLY A 259 2.14 16.11 18.55
C GLY A 259 3.03 15.06 17.89
N ASN A 260 3.60 14.13 18.65
CA ASN A 260 4.42 13.05 18.06
C ASN A 260 3.57 12.17 17.14
N ASN A 261 4.19 11.56 16.13
CA ASN A 261 3.49 10.60 15.28
C ASN A 261 3.56 9.20 15.92
N PRO A 262 2.44 8.49 16.11
CA PRO A 262 2.42 7.17 16.75
C PRO A 262 3.18 6.11 15.94
N ILE A 263 3.23 6.26 14.61
CA ILE A 263 4.05 5.41 13.72
C ILE A 263 5.54 5.65 13.97
N MET A 264 5.93 6.89 14.30
CA MET A 264 7.32 7.19 14.65
C MET A 264 7.66 6.67 16.05
N VAL A 265 6.74 6.81 17.01
CA VAL A 265 6.90 6.22 18.35
C VAL A 265 7.07 4.70 18.26
N SER A 266 6.21 4.00 17.48
CA SER A 266 6.33 2.55 17.30
C SER A 266 7.63 2.16 16.60
N ALA A 267 8.05 2.90 15.57
CA ALA A 267 9.31 2.66 14.86
C ALA A 267 10.53 2.86 15.77
N GLN A 268 10.54 3.89 16.62
CA GLN A 268 11.63 4.15 17.57
C GLN A 268 11.68 3.12 18.69
N LEU A 269 10.52 2.74 19.27
CA LEU A 269 10.43 1.62 20.21
C LEU A 269 11.00 0.35 19.61
N GLY A 270 10.60 0.02 18.38
CA GLY A 270 11.09 -1.17 17.69
C GLY A 270 12.59 -1.13 17.40
N ARG A 271 13.13 0.03 17.01
CA ARG A 271 14.59 0.21 16.82
C ARG A 271 15.35 -0.02 18.12
N MET A 272 14.90 0.59 19.22
CA MET A 272 15.60 0.50 20.49
C MET A 272 15.52 -0.91 21.09
N LEU A 273 14.36 -1.57 21.02
CA LEU A 273 14.23 -2.97 21.44
C LEU A 273 15.18 -3.89 20.66
N ARG A 274 15.27 -3.73 19.33
CA ARG A 274 16.24 -4.50 18.52
C ARG A 274 17.68 -4.24 18.95
N SER A 275 18.04 -2.98 19.21
CA SER A 275 19.40 -2.63 19.66
C SER A 275 19.76 -3.29 20.99
N GLN A 276 18.82 -3.33 21.95
CA GLN A 276 18.99 -4.01 23.24
C GLN A 276 19.12 -5.53 23.08
N MET A 277 18.39 -6.14 22.14
CA MET A 277 18.47 -7.59 21.86
C MET A 277 19.78 -8.02 21.18
N LEU A 278 20.47 -7.11 20.49
CA LEU A 278 21.73 -7.40 19.79
C LEU A 278 22.96 -7.28 20.70
N VAL A 279 22.81 -6.77 21.93
CA VAL A 279 23.92 -6.71 22.90
C VAL A 279 24.28 -8.14 23.34
N PRO A 280 25.54 -8.59 23.14
CA PRO A 280 25.96 -9.93 23.55
C PRO A 280 25.85 -10.10 25.08
N GLY A 281 25.22 -11.20 25.52
CA GLY A 281 25.16 -11.58 26.94
C GLY A 281 23.92 -11.10 27.70
N THR A 282 23.05 -10.27 27.10
CA THR A 282 21.76 -9.91 27.69
C THR A 282 20.66 -10.88 27.22
N PRO A 283 19.97 -11.60 28.13
CA PRO A 283 18.84 -12.43 27.74
C PRO A 283 17.71 -11.54 27.23
N SER A 284 17.33 -11.69 25.96
CA SER A 284 16.21 -10.96 25.39
C SER A 284 14.89 -11.48 25.98
N PRO A 285 14.08 -10.64 26.66
CA PRO A 285 12.80 -11.07 27.22
C PRO A 285 11.83 -11.56 26.13
N LYS A 286 11.02 -12.58 26.40
CA LYS A 286 10.04 -13.09 25.40
C LYS A 286 9.08 -11.99 24.93
N TRP A 287 8.67 -11.10 25.84
CA TRP A 287 7.73 -10.02 25.55
C TRP A 287 8.26 -9.03 24.50
N SER A 288 9.57 -8.78 24.43
CA SER A 288 10.14 -7.82 23.47
C SER A 288 9.97 -8.28 22.02
N SER A 289 10.11 -9.59 21.78
CA SER A 289 9.89 -10.19 20.45
C SER A 289 8.42 -10.14 20.01
N VAL A 290 7.49 -10.34 20.95
CA VAL A 290 6.04 -10.26 20.70
C VAL A 290 5.63 -8.81 20.43
N LEU A 291 6.14 -7.87 21.25
CA LEU A 291 5.92 -6.45 21.05
C LEU A 291 6.44 -6.00 19.69
N LEU A 292 7.67 -6.40 19.31
CA LEU A 292 8.23 -6.08 17.99
C LEU A 292 7.34 -6.53 16.83
N LYS A 293 6.73 -7.71 16.93
CA LYS A 293 5.77 -8.20 15.95
C LYS A 293 4.52 -7.30 15.90
N ASN A 294 3.93 -7.02 17.05
CA ASN A 294 2.68 -6.25 17.13
C ASN A 294 2.87 -4.78 16.71
N LEU A 295 4.05 -4.19 16.93
CA LEU A 295 4.37 -2.83 16.49
C LEU A 295 4.33 -2.67 14.97
N LEU A 296 4.49 -3.74 14.18
CA LEU A 296 4.40 -3.68 12.72
C LEU A 296 3.00 -3.28 12.24
N ASP A 297 1.96 -3.71 12.97
CA ASP A 297 0.56 -3.48 12.62
C ASP A 297 0.16 -1.99 12.80
N VAL A 298 0.87 -1.25 13.67
CA VAL A 298 0.62 0.18 13.96
C VAL A 298 0.67 1.05 12.70
N SER A 299 1.61 0.76 11.79
CA SER A 299 1.81 1.51 10.55
C SER A 299 0.62 1.42 9.58
N SER A 300 -0.19 0.36 9.68
CA SER A 300 -1.31 0.06 8.78
C SER A 300 -2.68 0.35 9.38
N ALA A 301 -2.72 0.77 10.65
CA ALA A 301 -3.94 0.95 11.41
C ALA A 301 -4.71 2.22 11.01
N LYS A 302 -6.05 2.14 11.06
CA LYS A 302 -6.92 3.32 10.92
C LYS A 302 -6.83 4.29 12.11
N HIS A 303 -6.52 3.73 13.28
CA HIS A 303 -6.42 4.42 14.56
C HIS A 303 -5.08 4.03 15.22
N PRO A 304 -3.95 4.59 14.73
CA PRO A 304 -2.62 4.13 15.13
C PRO A 304 -2.30 4.39 16.61
N TYR A 305 -2.83 5.47 17.18
CA TYR A 305 -2.62 5.79 18.60
C TYR A 305 -3.29 4.77 19.52
N GLU A 306 -4.55 4.45 19.22
CA GLU A 306 -5.35 3.50 19.98
C GLU A 306 -4.76 2.09 19.86
N LEU A 307 -4.32 1.68 18.66
CA LEU A 307 -3.65 0.39 18.49
C LEU A 307 -2.31 0.33 19.22
N LEU A 308 -1.52 1.41 19.16
CA LEU A 308 -0.26 1.49 19.88
C LEU A 308 -0.51 1.36 21.40
N GLU A 309 -1.45 2.11 21.96
CA GLU A 309 -1.80 2.04 23.38
C GLU A 309 -2.19 0.63 23.81
N VAL A 310 -3.12 -0.02 23.09
CA VAL A 310 -3.53 -1.40 23.36
C VAL A 310 -2.35 -2.36 23.27
N THR A 311 -1.47 -2.19 22.29
CA THR A 311 -0.30 -3.04 22.09
C THR A 311 0.70 -2.92 23.25
N LEU A 312 0.96 -1.69 23.72
CA LEU A 312 1.85 -1.45 24.86
C LEU A 312 1.25 -1.99 26.16
N LEU A 313 -0.07 -1.80 26.37
CA LEU A 313 -0.78 -2.31 27.54
C LEU A 313 -0.81 -3.84 27.59
N GLN A 314 -1.05 -4.51 26.45
CA GLN A 314 -0.98 -5.97 26.36
C GLN A 314 0.42 -6.48 26.72
N SER A 315 1.46 -5.83 26.20
CA SER A 315 2.85 -6.22 26.49
C SER A 315 3.21 -6.01 27.97
N ALA A 316 2.72 -4.94 28.58
CA ALA A 316 2.88 -4.69 30.01
C ALA A 316 2.14 -5.72 30.88
N PHE A 317 0.95 -6.17 30.43
CA PHE A 317 0.13 -7.17 31.12
C PHE A 317 0.75 -8.57 31.09
N ASP A 318 1.24 -8.98 29.93
CA ASP A 318 1.91 -10.28 29.77
C ASP A 318 3.16 -10.37 30.65
N ASN A 319 3.79 -9.23 30.93
CA ASN A 319 5.00 -9.14 31.72
C ASN A 319 4.72 -9.04 33.23
N SER A 320 3.68 -8.31 33.66
CA SER A 320 3.25 -8.31 35.07
C SER A 320 2.79 -9.69 35.56
N SER A 321 2.27 -10.52 34.65
CA SER A 321 1.88 -11.91 34.92
C SER A 321 3.05 -12.88 35.07
N GLN A 322 4.29 -12.47 34.72
CA GLN A 322 5.50 -13.32 34.78
C GLN A 322 6.41 -13.04 35.99
N MET A 323 6.15 -11.98 36.77
CA MET A 323 6.91 -11.70 37.99
C MET A 323 6.39 -12.54 39.18
N PRO A 324 7.24 -13.34 39.86
CA PRO A 324 6.85 -14.03 41.08
C PRO A 324 6.86 -13.04 42.25
N GLY A 325 5.70 -12.51 42.63
CA GLY A 325 5.61 -11.68 43.85
C GLY A 325 4.30 -10.95 44.10
N THR A 326 3.46 -11.56 44.93
CA THR A 326 2.48 -10.90 45.83
C THR A 326 1.22 -10.26 45.21
N ILE A 327 0.31 -11.10 44.71
CA ILE A 327 -1.13 -10.78 44.83
C ILE A 327 -1.63 -11.49 46.09
N ALA A 328 -1.84 -10.72 47.15
CA ALA A 328 -2.62 -11.15 48.30
C ALA A 328 -4.02 -11.58 47.80
N LYS A 329 -4.34 -12.87 47.96
CA LYS A 329 -5.69 -13.39 47.72
C LYS A 329 -6.67 -12.71 48.68
N PRO A 330 -7.77 -12.09 48.21
CA PRO A 330 -8.97 -12.02 49.02
C PRO A 330 -9.58 -13.43 49.00
N ALA A 331 -9.49 -14.11 50.14
CA ALA A 331 -10.25 -15.32 50.39
C ALA A 331 -11.75 -14.99 50.41
N ALA A 332 -12.51 -15.57 49.49
CA ALA A 332 -13.94 -15.79 49.66
C ALA A 332 -14.29 -17.14 49.03
N THR A 333 -14.24 -18.14 49.89
CA THR A 333 -14.58 -19.53 49.65
C THR A 333 -16.08 -19.63 49.37
N ILE A 334 -16.48 -19.99 48.16
CA ILE A 334 -17.79 -20.62 47.93
C ILE A 334 -17.52 -21.95 47.23
N LYS A 335 -17.63 -23.01 48.03
CA LYS A 335 -17.68 -24.40 47.57
C LYS A 335 -18.96 -24.58 46.76
N ASN A 336 -18.84 -25.02 45.52
CA ASN A 336 -19.92 -25.73 44.84
C ASN A 336 -20.01 -27.16 45.39
N PRO A 337 -21.19 -27.62 45.84
CA PRO A 337 -21.59 -28.99 45.63
C PRO A 337 -22.61 -29.05 44.48
N SER A 338 -22.48 -30.12 43.70
CA SER A 338 -23.44 -30.57 42.68
C SER A 338 -24.87 -30.60 43.21
N PRO A 339 -25.87 -30.58 42.31
CA PRO A 339 -26.80 -31.71 42.32
C PRO A 339 -27.21 -32.20 40.93
N ALA A 340 -27.50 -33.50 40.88
CA ALA A 340 -28.29 -34.17 39.86
C ALA A 340 -29.81 -34.12 40.27
N PRO A 341 -30.72 -34.77 39.52
CA PRO A 341 -31.88 -34.16 38.88
C PRO A 341 -33.18 -34.28 39.68
N VAL A 342 -34.16 -33.40 39.41
CA VAL A 342 -35.55 -33.58 39.88
C VAL A 342 -36.54 -33.24 38.75
N GLU A 343 -37.52 -34.14 38.64
CA GLU A 343 -38.63 -34.27 37.71
C GLU A 343 -39.64 -33.10 37.72
N GLU A 344 -40.42 -33.02 36.64
CA GLU A 344 -41.69 -32.27 36.47
C GLU A 344 -42.77 -32.79 37.46
N PRO A 345 -43.86 -32.03 37.72
CA PRO A 345 -45.05 -32.16 36.85
C PRO A 345 -45.96 -30.91 36.69
N ASP A 346 -46.66 -30.93 35.54
CA ASP A 346 -48.08 -30.62 35.25
C ASP A 346 -48.78 -29.31 35.68
N HIS A 347 -49.42 -28.61 34.72
CA HIS A 347 -50.81 -28.88 34.32
C HIS A 347 -51.34 -27.93 33.22
N GLU A 348 -51.99 -28.57 32.24
CA GLU A 348 -53.28 -28.21 31.59
C GLU A 348 -53.45 -27.03 30.61
N THR A 349 -53.52 -27.45 29.33
CA THR A 349 -54.63 -27.27 28.37
C THR A 349 -55.53 -26.02 28.43
N ARG A 350 -55.50 -25.26 27.32
CA ARG A 350 -56.71 -24.80 26.65
C ARG A 350 -56.54 -24.79 25.13
N SER A 351 -57.24 -25.71 24.48
CA SER A 351 -57.44 -25.79 23.03
C SER A 351 -58.65 -24.95 22.62
N THR A 352 -58.52 -24.17 21.54
CA THR A 352 -59.63 -23.84 20.64
C THR A 352 -59.15 -23.90 19.18
N PRO A 353 -60.04 -24.28 18.25
CA PRO A 353 -59.65 -25.00 17.04
C PRO A 353 -59.40 -24.05 15.88
N ILE A 354 -58.29 -24.24 15.16
CA ILE A 354 -58.15 -23.68 13.82
C ILE A 354 -58.19 -24.81 12.81
N SER A 355 -59.15 -24.65 11.91
CA SER A 355 -59.50 -25.48 10.77
C SER A 355 -58.29 -25.99 9.99
N ARG A 356 -58.35 -27.27 9.66
CA ARG A 356 -57.49 -27.96 8.68
C ARG A 356 -57.50 -27.24 7.34
N GLN A 357 -56.35 -26.76 6.87
CA GLN A 357 -56.03 -26.78 5.43
C GLN A 357 -54.54 -27.08 5.19
N LYS A 358 -54.33 -28.30 4.66
CA LYS A 358 -53.36 -28.74 3.65
C LYS A 358 -51.88 -28.28 3.74
N SER A 359 -51.05 -29.28 4.01
CA SER A 359 -49.67 -29.47 3.58
C SER A 359 -49.17 -28.66 2.37
N THR A 360 -48.04 -27.96 2.53
CA THR A 360 -47.02 -27.71 1.49
C THR A 360 -45.64 -27.56 2.16
N GLY A 361 -44.59 -28.12 1.55
CA GLY A 361 -43.21 -28.09 2.06
C GLY A 361 -42.57 -26.70 2.02
N LEU A 362 -41.34 -26.55 2.55
CA LEU A 362 -40.53 -25.34 2.32
C LEU A 362 -40.38 -25.14 0.82
N SER A 363 -41.09 -24.16 0.25
CA SER A 363 -40.95 -23.81 -1.15
C SER A 363 -39.83 -22.79 -1.33
N MET A 364 -39.18 -22.84 -2.48
CA MET A 364 -38.08 -21.95 -2.87
C MET A 364 -38.54 -20.48 -3.03
N ASP A 365 -39.85 -20.23 -2.95
CA ASP A 365 -40.48 -18.92 -3.18
C ASP A 365 -40.32 -17.95 -2.00
N ILE A 366 -39.90 -18.44 -0.83
CA ILE A 366 -39.69 -17.62 0.39
C ILE A 366 -38.35 -16.86 0.34
N TRP A 367 -37.41 -17.29 -0.51
CA TRP A 367 -36.05 -16.74 -0.54
C TRP A 367 -35.97 -15.25 -0.95
N PRO A 368 -36.67 -14.77 -1.99
CA PRO A 368 -36.65 -13.35 -2.35
C PRO A 368 -37.21 -12.45 -1.24
N GLU A 369 -38.23 -12.93 -0.51
CA GLU A 369 -38.83 -12.21 0.62
C GLU A 369 -37.88 -12.17 1.82
N ALA A 370 -37.21 -13.29 2.13
CA ALA A 370 -36.17 -13.35 3.15
C ALA A 370 -35.01 -12.39 2.85
N GLN A 371 -34.60 -12.26 1.58
CA GLN A 371 -33.52 -11.34 1.17
C GLN A 371 -33.89 -9.87 1.44
N GLU A 372 -35.13 -9.45 1.21
CA GLU A 372 -35.56 -8.07 1.48
C GLU A 372 -35.72 -7.79 2.99
N VAL A 373 -36.15 -8.77 3.78
CA VAL A 373 -36.17 -8.63 5.26
C VAL A 373 -34.75 -8.54 5.82
N ILE A 374 -33.81 -9.36 5.33
CA ILE A 374 -32.41 -9.33 5.75
C ILE A 374 -31.73 -8.02 5.32
N LYS A 375 -32.07 -7.47 4.15
CA LYS A 375 -31.58 -6.15 3.71
C LYS A 375 -31.90 -5.05 4.72
N LYS A 376 -33.11 -5.07 5.29
CA LYS A 376 -33.56 -4.08 6.29
C LYS A 376 -32.89 -4.27 7.65
N ARG A 377 -32.64 -5.52 8.07
CA ARG A 377 -32.02 -5.84 9.37
C ARG A 377 -30.49 -5.79 9.35
N ALA A 378 -29.86 -6.07 8.21
CA ALA A 378 -28.40 -6.16 8.06
C ALA A 378 -27.93 -5.88 6.61
N ALA A 379 -27.87 -4.60 6.24
CA ALA A 379 -27.42 -4.16 4.91
C ALA A 379 -25.99 -4.61 4.56
N SER A 380 -25.14 -4.85 5.56
CA SER A 380 -23.73 -5.23 5.39
C SER A 380 -23.53 -6.62 4.77
N ILE A 381 -24.48 -7.54 4.95
CA ILE A 381 -24.41 -8.93 4.45
C ILE A 381 -25.28 -9.16 3.22
N TYR A 382 -26.21 -8.25 2.91
CA TYR A 382 -27.13 -8.37 1.77
C TYR A 382 -26.41 -8.59 0.43
N THR A 383 -25.33 -7.85 0.16
CA THR A 383 -24.55 -8.02 -1.08
C THR A 383 -23.91 -9.41 -1.19
N ALA A 384 -23.54 -10.02 -0.07
CA ALA A 384 -23.00 -11.39 -0.07
C ALA A 384 -24.11 -12.42 -0.26
N LEU A 385 -25.25 -12.25 0.42
CA LEU A 385 -26.44 -13.11 0.31
C LEU A 385 -27.09 -13.07 -1.08
N ARG A 386 -27.05 -11.94 -1.77
CA ARG A 386 -27.55 -11.81 -3.16
C ARG A 386 -26.76 -12.67 -4.16
N LEU A 387 -25.48 -12.87 -3.89
CA LEU A 387 -24.57 -13.68 -4.71
C LEU A 387 -24.53 -15.15 -4.28
N ALA A 388 -25.23 -15.52 -3.20
CA ALA A 388 -25.35 -16.89 -2.74
C ALA A 388 -26.42 -17.65 -3.52
N GLN A 389 -26.19 -18.92 -3.80
CA GLN A 389 -27.26 -19.82 -4.26
C GLN A 389 -27.77 -20.65 -3.09
N PRO A 390 -29.05 -20.52 -2.73
CA PRO A 390 -29.67 -21.34 -1.69
C PRO A 390 -30.09 -22.69 -2.27
N GLU A 391 -29.75 -23.76 -1.55
CA GLU A 391 -30.34 -25.09 -1.73
C GLU A 391 -31.04 -25.48 -0.43
N ILE A 392 -32.28 -25.96 -0.52
CA ILE A 392 -33.08 -26.36 0.65
C ILE A 392 -33.15 -27.88 0.66
N GLU A 393 -32.61 -28.48 1.72
CA GLU A 393 -32.74 -29.91 1.99
C GLU A 393 -33.43 -30.10 3.35
N GLY A 394 -34.73 -30.46 3.29
CA GLY A 394 -35.55 -30.65 4.49
C GLY A 394 -35.70 -29.35 5.29
N ASN A 395 -35.01 -29.26 6.43
CA ASN A 395 -35.07 -28.11 7.35
C ASN A 395 -33.73 -27.35 7.41
N THR A 396 -32.81 -27.66 6.50
CA THR A 396 -31.50 -27.02 6.37
C THR A 396 -31.43 -26.21 5.08
N VAL A 397 -30.96 -24.97 5.18
CA VAL A 397 -30.67 -24.10 4.03
C VAL A 397 -29.16 -24.02 3.86
N THR A 398 -28.68 -24.52 2.73
CA THR A 398 -27.27 -24.46 2.35
C THR A 398 -27.04 -23.28 1.41
N LEU A 399 -26.22 -22.33 1.83
CA LEU A 399 -25.82 -21.16 1.05
C LEU A 399 -24.46 -21.39 0.41
N THR A 400 -24.46 -21.51 -0.92
CA THR A 400 -23.23 -21.72 -1.69
C THR A 400 -22.67 -20.39 -2.20
N PHE A 401 -21.40 -20.10 -1.89
CA PHE A 401 -20.70 -18.88 -2.29
C PHE A 401 -19.55 -19.14 -3.27
N GLN A 402 -19.32 -18.19 -4.17
CA GLN A 402 -18.19 -18.19 -5.13
C GLN A 402 -16.85 -17.81 -4.49
N PHE A 403 -16.89 -16.90 -3.52
CA PHE A 403 -15.69 -16.25 -2.98
C PHE A 403 -15.59 -16.49 -1.47
N PRO A 404 -14.41 -16.88 -0.94
CA PRO A 404 -14.21 -17.12 0.49
C PRO A 404 -14.55 -15.90 1.36
N LEU A 405 -14.29 -14.69 0.87
CA LEU A 405 -14.60 -13.44 1.57
C LEU A 405 -16.10 -13.29 1.89
N HIS A 406 -16.97 -13.72 0.96
CA HIS A 406 -18.43 -13.62 1.11
C HIS A 406 -18.94 -14.68 2.07
N LYS A 407 -18.39 -15.91 2.00
CA LYS A 407 -18.68 -17.00 2.94
C LYS A 407 -18.31 -16.60 4.36
N ASN A 408 -17.07 -16.15 4.59
CA ASN A 408 -16.56 -15.80 5.93
C ASN A 408 -17.34 -14.64 6.58
N LYS A 409 -17.90 -13.73 5.75
CA LYS A 409 -18.72 -12.62 6.22
C LYS A 409 -20.09 -13.10 6.71
N VAL A 410 -20.70 -14.09 6.04
CA VAL A 410 -22.03 -14.62 6.37
C VAL A 410 -21.96 -15.74 7.44
N GLU A 411 -20.85 -16.47 7.51
CA GLU A 411 -20.64 -17.60 8.43
C GLU A 411 -20.40 -17.18 9.90
N GLN A 412 -20.37 -15.89 10.20
CA GLN A 412 -20.31 -15.40 11.57
C GLN A 412 -21.57 -15.81 12.34
N ALA A 413 -21.42 -16.31 13.58
CA ALA A 413 -22.53 -16.83 14.39
C ALA A 413 -23.73 -15.88 14.49
N ARG A 414 -23.47 -14.57 14.62
CA ARG A 414 -24.50 -13.51 14.66
C ARG A 414 -25.32 -13.43 13.37
N HIS A 415 -24.69 -13.63 12.21
CA HIS A 415 -25.36 -13.55 10.91
C HIS A 415 -26.09 -14.85 10.59
N ILE A 416 -25.52 -16.02 10.93
CA ILE A 416 -26.21 -17.31 10.82
C ILE A 416 -27.49 -17.32 11.65
N GLN A 417 -27.42 -16.84 12.89
CA GLN A 417 -28.59 -16.76 13.77
C GLN A 417 -29.65 -15.80 13.21
N LEU A 418 -29.25 -14.62 12.73
CA LEU A 418 -30.19 -13.66 12.11
C LEU A 418 -30.86 -14.23 10.86
N ILE A 419 -30.15 -14.97 10.02
CA ILE A 419 -30.71 -15.61 8.82
C ILE A 419 -31.65 -16.76 9.22
N SER A 420 -31.27 -17.57 10.21
CA SER A 420 -32.09 -18.63 10.79
C SER A 420 -33.40 -18.09 11.37
N ASP A 421 -33.34 -16.98 12.11
CA ASP A 421 -34.52 -16.35 12.73
C ASP A 421 -35.47 -15.80 11.66
N VAL A 422 -34.95 -15.09 10.64
CA VAL A 422 -35.77 -14.57 9.53
C VAL A 422 -36.40 -15.70 8.71
N LEU A 423 -35.64 -16.76 8.42
CA LEU A 423 -36.19 -17.92 7.71
C LEU A 423 -37.19 -18.69 8.58
N GLY A 424 -37.01 -18.71 9.90
CA GLY A 424 -37.94 -19.31 10.83
C GLY A 424 -39.24 -18.53 10.98
N GLU A 425 -39.17 -17.19 11.02
CA GLU A 425 -40.32 -16.29 11.00
C GLU A 425 -41.17 -16.48 9.72
N LEU A 426 -40.52 -16.67 8.57
CA LEU A 426 -41.21 -16.78 7.27
C LEU A 426 -41.69 -18.20 6.94
N SER A 427 -40.99 -19.25 7.42
CA SER A 427 -41.35 -20.65 7.13
C SER A 427 -42.16 -21.34 8.24
N GLY A 428 -42.24 -20.72 9.42
CA GLY A 428 -42.92 -21.27 10.60
C GLY A 428 -42.21 -22.49 11.22
N LYS A 429 -40.96 -22.77 10.84
CA LYS A 429 -40.14 -23.90 11.33
C LYS A 429 -38.74 -23.43 11.71
N LYS A 430 -38.09 -24.14 12.64
CA LYS A 430 -36.71 -23.82 13.05
C LYS A 430 -35.71 -24.22 11.96
N VAL A 431 -35.18 -23.27 11.20
CA VAL A 431 -34.28 -23.56 10.05
C VAL A 431 -32.82 -23.58 10.49
N GLU A 432 -32.04 -24.57 10.02
CA GLU A 432 -30.58 -24.58 10.19
C GLU A 432 -29.89 -24.02 8.94
N VAL A 433 -28.89 -23.14 9.10
CA VAL A 433 -28.21 -22.47 7.97
C VAL A 433 -26.75 -22.94 7.88
N LYS A 434 -26.36 -23.50 6.73
CA LYS A 434 -24.99 -23.95 6.44
C LYS A 434 -24.40 -23.17 5.28
N CYS A 435 -23.10 -22.85 5.34
CA CYS A 435 -22.41 -22.09 4.29
C CYS A 435 -21.34 -22.97 3.61
N THR A 436 -21.35 -23.05 2.29
CA THR A 436 -20.40 -23.86 1.50
C THR A 436 -19.74 -23.03 0.39
N LEU A 437 -18.62 -23.51 -0.15
CA LEU A 437 -17.87 -22.85 -1.23
C LEU A 437 -17.86 -23.75 -2.46
N SER A 438 -18.24 -23.21 -3.64
CA SER A 438 -18.14 -23.95 -4.90
C SER A 438 -17.62 -23.05 -6.03
N LYS A 439 -16.69 -23.60 -6.84
CA LYS A 439 -16.14 -22.96 -8.04
C LYS A 439 -16.91 -23.28 -9.34
N LYS A 440 -17.94 -24.13 -9.29
CA LYS A 440 -18.75 -24.52 -10.47
C LYS A 440 -20.24 -24.41 -10.13
N PHE A 441 -20.96 -23.55 -10.84
CA PHE A 441 -22.42 -23.50 -10.81
C PHE A 441 -23.01 -24.46 -11.84
N LYS A 442 -23.95 -25.31 -11.42
CA LYS A 442 -24.87 -25.98 -12.36
C LYS A 442 -25.84 -24.91 -12.88
N LYS A 443 -25.97 -24.79 -14.21
CA LYS A 443 -27.00 -23.95 -14.85
C LYS A 443 -28.37 -24.44 -14.40
N GLN A 444 -29.17 -23.57 -13.78
CA GLN A 444 -30.61 -23.80 -13.69
C GLN A 444 -31.22 -23.59 -15.09
N SER A 445 -32.09 -24.53 -15.46
CA SER A 445 -32.91 -24.53 -16.68
C SER A 445 -33.78 -23.28 -16.73
N LYS A 446 -33.71 -22.54 -17.83
CA LYS A 446 -34.65 -21.46 -18.15
C LYS A 446 -36.06 -22.04 -18.30
N THR A 447 -36.95 -21.77 -17.37
CA THR A 447 -38.39 -21.81 -17.62
C THR A 447 -38.78 -20.58 -18.43
N HIS A 448 -39.46 -20.86 -19.53
CA HIS A 448 -39.88 -19.93 -20.57
C HIS A 448 -41.04 -19.05 -20.06
N VAL A 449 -40.93 -17.72 -20.21
CA VAL A 449 -42.07 -16.81 -20.28
C VAL A 449 -41.78 -15.83 -21.44
N PRO A 450 -42.72 -15.60 -22.37
CA PRO A 450 -42.42 -15.11 -23.71
C PRO A 450 -42.26 -13.58 -23.77
N THR A 451 -41.31 -13.12 -24.56
CA THR A 451 -41.16 -11.72 -25.00
C THR A 451 -42.00 -11.51 -26.26
N PRO A 452 -42.77 -10.40 -26.41
CA PRO A 452 -43.53 -10.15 -27.62
C PRO A 452 -42.63 -9.85 -28.82
N SER A 453 -43.06 -10.37 -29.95
CA SER A 453 -42.41 -10.40 -31.26
C SER A 453 -42.15 -9.03 -31.86
N LEU A 454 -40.97 -8.90 -32.48
CA LEU A 454 -40.66 -7.88 -33.49
C LEU A 454 -41.52 -8.10 -34.74
N VAL A 455 -42.09 -7.01 -35.26
CA VAL A 455 -42.66 -6.94 -36.61
C VAL A 455 -41.74 -6.07 -37.47
N ALA A 456 -41.18 -6.72 -38.49
CA ALA A 456 -40.84 -6.28 -39.85
C ALA A 456 -40.18 -4.91 -40.15
N GLU A 457 -39.03 -5.00 -40.84
CA GLU A 457 -38.46 -4.06 -41.84
C GLU A 457 -39.52 -3.57 -42.87
N PRO A 458 -39.36 -2.44 -43.64
CA PRO A 458 -38.13 -2.11 -44.39
C PRO A 458 -37.82 -0.63 -44.80
N LYS A 459 -36.58 -0.45 -45.29
CA LYS A 459 -36.05 0.40 -46.41
C LYS A 459 -36.19 1.95 -46.46
N SER A 460 -35.08 2.50 -46.96
CA SER A 460 -34.83 3.69 -47.82
C SER A 460 -34.85 5.12 -47.25
N SER A 461 -33.68 5.77 -47.47
CA SER A 461 -33.42 7.16 -47.90
C SER A 461 -33.94 8.35 -47.09
N GLU A 462 -32.99 9.19 -46.63
CA GLU A 462 -32.92 10.67 -46.72
C GLU A 462 -31.97 11.15 -45.58
N LEU A 463 -30.73 11.54 -45.89
CA LEU A 463 -30.29 12.90 -46.21
C LEU A 463 -30.58 13.94 -45.11
N THR A 464 -29.53 14.72 -44.83
CA THR A 464 -29.49 16.05 -44.20
C THR A 464 -29.59 16.20 -42.66
N THR A 465 -28.42 16.55 -42.10
CA THR A 465 -28.22 17.77 -41.29
C THR A 465 -28.79 17.80 -39.88
N ILE A 466 -27.94 17.52 -38.87
CA ILE A 466 -27.89 18.30 -37.62
C ILE A 466 -26.43 18.42 -37.16
N SER A 467 -25.70 19.31 -37.83
CA SER A 467 -24.66 20.11 -37.19
C SER A 467 -25.38 21.33 -36.63
N ASN A 468 -25.41 21.48 -35.30
CA ASN A 468 -25.58 22.75 -34.56
C ASN A 468 -25.80 22.45 -33.07
N ILE A 469 -24.72 22.24 -32.30
CA ILE A 469 -24.76 22.36 -30.82
C ILE A 469 -23.63 23.25 -30.27
N PHE A 470 -22.58 23.61 -31.02
CA PHE A 470 -21.61 24.60 -30.54
C PHE A 470 -21.23 25.61 -31.62
N GLY A 471 -21.49 26.88 -31.32
CA GLY A 471 -21.30 28.03 -32.19
C GLY A 471 -19.83 28.43 -32.35
N SER A 472 -19.55 28.92 -33.56
CA SER A 472 -18.68 30.04 -33.93
C SER A 472 -17.49 30.37 -33.01
N ALA A 473 -16.30 29.99 -33.46
CA ALA A 473 -15.10 30.78 -33.27
C ALA A 473 -14.41 30.93 -34.64
N GLU A 474 -14.20 32.18 -35.03
CA GLU A 474 -13.68 32.62 -36.32
C GLU A 474 -12.27 32.12 -36.58
N VAL A 475 -12.06 31.68 -37.83
CA VAL A 475 -10.74 31.46 -38.44
C VAL A 475 -10.34 32.77 -39.10
N LEU A 476 -9.22 33.35 -38.68
CA LEU A 476 -8.51 34.37 -39.45
C LEU A 476 -7.22 33.74 -39.99
N GLU A 477 -7.21 33.50 -41.30
CA GLU A 477 -6.02 33.29 -42.10
C GLU A 477 -5.33 34.64 -42.33
N SER A 478 -4.03 34.72 -42.03
CA SER A 478 -3.00 35.52 -42.71
C SER A 478 -1.63 35.04 -42.27
#